data_AF-A0A528B290-F1
#
_entry.id   AF-A0A528B290-F1
#
_cell.length_a   1.000
_cell.length_b   1.000
_cell.length_c   1.000
_cell.angle_alpha   90.00
_cell.angle_beta   90.00
_cell.angle_gamma   90.00
#
_symmetry.space_group_name_H-M   'P 1'
#
loop_
_entity.id
_entity.type
_entity.pdbx_description
1 polymer ?
#
loop_
_entity_poly.entity_id
_entity_poly.type
_entity_poly.pdbx_seq_one_letter_code
_entity_poly.pdbx_strand_id
1 'polypeptide(L)'
;VGDAISMMKGNEFRTLVDGDEIGPVYVSSFALPFEQWRLLTAIPRSSFAEEIDRNTRRVLLVVAWLVVLAAATAVLFSNLLFARPIRQLAAQLREIERFSLDQVRHVPTFLAELNDFSEALKRMAGGLSAFAKYMPLDVVRPLVAGGL
;
A
#
# COMPACT_ATOMS: atom_id res chain seq x y z
N VAL A 1 9.08 5.33 32.08
CA VAL A 1 8.61 6.69 32.43
C VAL A 1 7.19 6.80 31.93
N GLY A 2 6.21 6.76 32.83
CA GLY A 2 4.78 6.83 32.53
C GLY A 2 4.04 6.93 33.86
N ASP A 3 3.26 8.00 34.00
CA ASP A 3 2.73 8.56 35.25
C ASP A 3 2.19 7.54 36.26
N ALA A 4 2.83 7.51 37.43
CA ALA A 4 2.21 7.01 38.65
C ALA A 4 1.13 8.02 39.07
N ILE A 5 -0.14 7.72 38.79
CA ILE A 5 -1.27 8.49 39.30
C ILE A 5 -1.37 8.23 40.81
N SER A 6 -0.55 8.95 41.58
CA SER A 6 -0.57 8.94 43.03
C SER A 6 -1.71 9.80 43.53
N MET A 7 -2.92 9.24 43.58
CA MET A 7 -4.04 9.88 44.26
C MET A 7 -3.89 9.67 45.76
N MET A 8 -3.22 10.60 46.42
CA MET A 8 -2.93 10.57 47.84
C MET A 8 -4.19 10.91 48.64
N LYS A 9 -5.02 9.89 48.93
CA LYS A 9 -6.16 10.02 49.85
C LYS A 9 -6.17 8.90 50.89
N GLY A 10 -5.62 9.21 52.06
CA GLY A 10 -6.13 8.79 53.37
C GLY A 10 -5.98 7.35 53.85
N ASN A 11 -5.89 6.31 53.01
CA ASN A 11 -5.58 4.93 53.45
C ASN A 11 -5.46 3.87 52.32
N GLU A 12 -5.57 4.24 51.05
CA GLU A 12 -5.53 3.30 49.92
C GLU A 12 -4.32 3.61 49.03
N PHE A 13 -3.44 2.62 48.84
CA PHE A 13 -2.29 2.72 47.93
C PHE A 13 -2.55 1.83 46.72
N ARG A 14 -2.59 2.43 45.54
CA ARG A 14 -2.72 1.74 44.26
C ARG A 14 -1.51 2.07 43.42
N THR A 15 -0.75 1.05 43.07
CA THR A 15 0.40 1.22 42.17
C THR A 15 0.45 0.06 41.19
N LEU A 16 0.92 0.37 39.98
CA LEU A 16 1.18 -0.61 38.94
C LEU A 16 2.68 -0.84 38.97
N VAL A 17 3.08 -2.00 39.49
CA VAL A 17 4.49 -2.40 39.56
C VAL A 17 4.73 -3.40 38.46
N ASP A 18 5.74 -3.14 37.65
CA ASP A 18 6.18 -4.08 36.63
C ASP A 18 6.90 -5.24 37.33
N GLY A 19 6.24 -6.40 37.40
CA GLY A 19 6.81 -7.60 38.00
C GLY A 19 7.59 -8.36 36.93
N ASP A 20 8.91 -8.40 37.06
CA ASP A 20 9.86 -8.92 36.06
C ASP A 20 9.47 -10.31 35.48
N GLU A 21 8.90 -11.20 36.30
CA GLU A 21 8.50 -12.56 35.89
C GLU A 21 6.98 -12.75 35.63
N ILE A 22 6.12 -11.85 36.10
CA ILE A 22 4.65 -12.05 36.11
C ILE A 22 3.92 -10.95 35.31
N GLY A 23 4.66 -9.98 34.78
CA GLY A 23 4.15 -8.81 34.08
C GLY A 23 3.60 -7.75 35.04
N PRO A 24 2.87 -6.74 34.54
CA PRO A 24 2.36 -5.66 35.38
C PRO A 24 1.36 -6.19 36.41
N VAL A 25 1.62 -5.90 37.68
CA VAL A 25 0.79 -6.32 38.82
C VAL A 25 0.09 -5.11 39.40
N TYR A 26 -1.23 -5.22 39.57
CA TYR A 26 -1.99 -4.23 40.32
C TYR A 26 -1.86 -4.54 41.80
N VAL A 27 -1.24 -3.62 42.54
CA VAL A 27 -1.09 -3.73 44.00
C VAL A 27 -2.07 -2.75 44.65
N SER A 28 -2.96 -3.29 45.48
CA SER A 28 -3.82 -2.49 46.35
C SER A 28 -3.49 -2.77 47.82
N SER A 29 -3.32 -1.72 48.63
CA SER A 29 -3.13 -1.85 50.07
C SER A 29 -4.29 -1.24 50.84
N PHE A 30 -4.89 -1.99 51.77
CA PHE A 30 -5.92 -1.50 52.68
C PHE A 30 -5.43 -1.61 54.13
N ALA A 31 -5.48 -0.51 54.89
CA ALA A 31 -5.14 -0.53 56.31
C ALA A 31 -6.35 -1.02 57.12
N LEU A 32 -6.16 -2.06 57.93
CA LEU A 32 -7.21 -2.58 58.79
C LEU A 32 -7.30 -1.73 60.07
N PRO A 33 -8.51 -1.53 60.64
CA PRO A 33 -8.71 -0.67 61.81
C PRO A 33 -8.18 -1.27 63.12
N PHE A 34 -7.49 -2.42 63.07
CA PHE A 34 -6.92 -3.11 64.21
C PHE A 34 -5.45 -3.47 63.96
N GLU A 35 -4.65 -3.38 65.03
CA GLU A 35 -3.26 -3.84 65.12
C GLU A 35 -2.24 -3.29 64.08
N GLN A 36 -2.56 -2.23 63.32
CA GLN A 36 -1.70 -1.71 62.24
C GLN A 36 -1.46 -2.70 61.08
N TRP A 37 -2.28 -3.75 60.95
CA TRP A 37 -2.13 -4.70 59.86
C TRP A 37 -2.55 -4.06 58.53
N ARG A 38 -1.79 -4.34 57.47
CA ARG A 38 -2.06 -3.84 56.12
C ARG A 38 -2.24 -5.02 55.18
N LEU A 39 -3.42 -5.15 54.61
CA LEU A 39 -3.73 -6.18 53.63
C LEU A 39 -3.20 -5.73 52.27
N LEU A 40 -2.32 -6.54 51.68
CA LEU A 40 -1.77 -6.34 50.34
C LEU A 40 -2.39 -7.37 49.41
N THR A 41 -3.08 -6.91 48.37
CA THR A 41 -3.55 -7.80 47.29
C THR A 41 -2.75 -7.47 46.03
N ALA A 42 -2.09 -8.49 45.47
CA ALA A 42 -1.33 -8.41 44.24
C ALA A 42 -2.00 -9.31 43.22
N ILE A 43 -2.65 -8.73 42.20
CA ILE A 43 -3.30 -9.51 41.14
C ILE A 43 -2.58 -9.27 39.82
N PRO A 44 -2.03 -10.33 39.19
CA PRO A 44 -1.35 -10.21 37.90
C PRO A 44 -2.33 -9.78 36.80
N ARG A 45 -1.92 -8.86 35.93
CA ARG A 45 -2.72 -8.49 34.74
C ARG A 45 -2.89 -9.68 33.79
N SER A 46 -1.89 -10.57 33.73
CA SER A 46 -1.94 -11.80 32.93
C SER A 46 -3.15 -12.67 33.29
N SER A 47 -3.54 -12.76 34.57
CA SER A 47 -4.69 -13.57 35.01
C SER A 47 -6.04 -13.11 34.46
N PHE A 48 -6.16 -11.86 34.00
CA PHE A 48 -7.40 -11.33 33.39
C PHE A 48 -7.26 -11.01 31.90
N ALA A 49 -6.05 -10.67 31.44
CA ALA A 49 -5.80 -10.14 30.11
C ALA A 49 -5.06 -11.10 29.18
N GLU A 50 -4.76 -12.34 29.60
CA GLU A 50 -4.06 -13.32 28.76
C GLU A 50 -4.73 -13.51 27.40
N GLU A 51 -6.06 -13.59 27.40
CA GLU A 51 -6.85 -13.79 26.19
C GLU A 51 -6.91 -12.53 25.32
N ILE A 52 -6.89 -11.35 25.94
CA ILE A 52 -6.83 -10.05 25.27
C ILE A 52 -5.48 -9.87 24.57
N ASP A 53 -4.37 -10.22 25.24
CA ASP A 53 -3.03 -10.09 24.68
C ASP A 53 -2.81 -11.07 23.52
N ARG A 54 -3.30 -12.32 23.64
CA ARG A 54 -3.31 -13.28 22.52
C ARG A 54 -4.12 -12.77 21.33
N ASN A 55 -5.32 -12.26 21.58
CA ASN A 55 -6.19 -11.76 20.50
C ASN A 55 -5.58 -10.52 19.83
N THR A 56 -4.99 -9.61 20.60
CA THR A 56 -4.30 -8.42 20.08
C THR A 56 -3.17 -8.82 19.13
N ARG A 57 -2.32 -9.79 19.50
CA ARG A 57 -1.27 -10.29 18.61
C ARG A 57 -1.83 -10.91 17.33
N ARG A 58 -2.91 -11.70 17.43
CA ARG A 58 -3.56 -12.30 16.25
C ARG A 58 -4.12 -11.23 15.31
N VAL A 59 -4.84 -10.24 15.85
CA VAL A 59 -5.39 -9.13 15.06
C VAL A 59 -4.27 -8.35 14.38
N LEU A 60 -3.19 -8.03 15.09
CA LEU A 60 -2.03 -7.35 14.49
C LEU A 60 -1.41 -8.15 13.35
N LEU A 61 -1.26 -9.47 13.51
CA LEU A 61 -0.75 -10.34 12.44
C LEU A 61 -1.68 -10.36 11.23
N VAL A 62 -3.00 -10.47 11.45
CA VAL A 62 -4.00 -10.47 10.37
C VAL A 62 -3.99 -9.13 9.63
N VAL A 63 -3.96 -8.02 10.37
CA VAL A 63 -3.90 -6.68 9.77
C VAL A 63 -2.62 -6.50 8.97
N ALA A 64 -1.46 -6.88 9.52
CA ALA A 64 -0.19 -6.81 8.81
C ALA A 64 -0.22 -7.63 7.51
N TRP A 65 -0.77 -8.85 7.57
CA TRP A 65 -0.98 -9.69 6.39
C TRP A 65 -1.88 -9.04 5.34
N LEU A 66 -3.01 -8.47 5.75
CA LEU A 66 -3.92 -7.79 4.84
C LEU A 66 -3.27 -6.57 4.18
N VAL A 67 -2.49 -5.79 4.91
CA VAL A 67 -1.74 -4.64 4.37
C VAL A 67 -0.75 -5.09 3.30
N VAL A 68 0.04 -6.14 3.59
CA VAL A 68 0.99 -6.71 2.62
C VAL A 68 0.27 -7.24 1.38
N LEU A 69 -0.84 -7.95 1.57
CA LEU A 69 -1.63 -8.50 0.47
C LEU A 69 -2.22 -7.39 -0.42
N ALA A 70 -2.76 -6.33 0.20
CA ALA A 70 -3.30 -5.18 -0.51
C ALA A 70 -2.21 -4.43 -1.29
N ALA A 71 -1.03 -4.22 -0.68
CA ALA A 71 0.10 -3.60 -1.36
C ALA A 71 0.58 -4.44 -2.55
N ALA A 72 0.73 -5.75 -2.37
CA ALA A 72 1.16 -6.66 -3.42
C ALA A 72 0.18 -6.69 -4.60
N THR A 73 -1.12 -6.77 -4.32
CA THR A 73 -2.16 -6.72 -5.35
C THR A 73 -2.17 -5.37 -6.06
N ALA A 74 -2.11 -4.24 -5.34
CA ALA A 74 -2.03 -2.91 -5.94
C ALA A 74 -0.85 -2.76 -6.91
N VAL A 75 0.35 -3.21 -6.53
CA VAL A 75 1.55 -3.17 -7.39
C VAL A 75 1.36 -4.04 -8.63
N LEU A 76 0.82 -5.25 -8.47
CA LEU A 76 0.62 -6.18 -9.57
C LEU A 76 -0.41 -5.65 -10.58
N PHE A 77 -1.54 -5.14 -10.10
CA PHE A 77 -2.57 -4.52 -10.94
C PHE A 77 -2.06 -3.24 -11.62
N SER A 78 -1.32 -2.39 -10.91
CA SER A 78 -0.74 -1.17 -11.47
C SER A 78 0.18 -1.49 -12.66
N ASN A 79 1.05 -2.49 -12.50
CA ASN A 79 1.98 -2.87 -13.56
C ASN A 79 1.27 -3.52 -14.76
N LEU A 80 0.25 -4.33 -14.51
CA LEU A 80 -0.46 -5.06 -15.56
C LEU A 80 -1.44 -4.17 -16.34
N LEU A 81 -2.21 -3.33 -15.66
CA LEU A 81 -3.26 -2.51 -16.28
C LEU A 81 -2.75 -1.21 -16.88
N PHE A 82 -1.70 -0.61 -16.31
CA PHE A 82 -1.21 0.69 -16.75
C PHE A 82 0.17 0.58 -17.40
N ALA A 83 1.19 0.13 -16.66
CA ALA A 83 2.57 0.25 -17.11
C ALA A 83 2.87 -0.58 -18.37
N ARG A 84 2.38 -1.82 -18.44
CA ARG A 84 2.58 -2.71 -19.60
C ARG A 84 1.92 -2.16 -20.87
N PRO A 85 0.60 -1.85 -20.89
CA PRO A 85 -0.04 -1.26 -22.05
C PRO A 85 0.58 0.06 -22.49
N ILE A 86 0.88 0.98 -21.57
CA ILE A 86 1.51 2.27 -21.90
C ILE A 86 2.84 2.06 -22.63
N ARG A 87 3.68 1.13 -22.16
CA ARG A 87 4.95 0.80 -22.83
C ARG A 87 4.75 0.24 -24.23
N GLN A 88 3.73 -0.59 -24.44
CA GLN A 88 3.40 -1.13 -25.76
C GLN A 88 2.93 -0.03 -26.72
N LEU A 89 2.07 0.89 -26.28
CA LEU A 89 1.64 2.00 -27.11
C LEU A 89 2.81 2.96 -27.41
N ALA A 90 3.69 3.22 -26.44
CA ALA A 90 4.90 4.00 -26.67
C ALA A 90 5.89 3.32 -27.63
N ALA A 91 5.91 1.99 -27.70
CA ALA A 91 6.69 1.27 -28.70
C ALA A 91 6.07 1.42 -30.10
N GLN A 92 4.74 1.34 -30.22
CA GLN A 92 4.05 1.59 -31.50
C GLN A 92 4.25 3.01 -32.01
N LEU A 93 4.25 4.01 -31.13
CA LEU A 93 4.51 5.40 -31.52
C LEU A 93 5.91 5.57 -32.12
N ARG A 94 6.92 4.93 -31.55
CA ARG A 94 8.30 4.91 -32.10
C ARG A 94 8.36 4.23 -33.47
N GLU A 95 7.47 3.28 -33.73
CA GLU A 95 7.40 2.61 -35.03
C GLU A 95 6.78 3.52 -36.10
N ILE A 96 5.79 4.34 -35.71
CA ILE A 96 5.22 5.39 -36.57
C ILE A 96 6.27 6.47 -36.88
N GLU A 97 7.04 6.90 -35.88
CA GLU A 97 8.14 7.87 -36.05
C GLU A 97 9.17 7.39 -37.09
N ARG A 98 9.43 6.08 -37.11
CA ARG A 98 10.33 5.42 -38.08
C ARG A 98 9.66 5.11 -39.43
N PHE A 99 8.43 5.58 -39.65
CA PHE A 99 7.64 5.32 -40.85
C PHE A 99 7.37 3.85 -41.16
N SER A 100 7.40 2.99 -40.14
CA SER A 100 7.10 1.56 -40.27
C SER A 100 5.61 1.30 -39.97
N LEU A 101 4.78 1.77 -40.90
CA LEU A 101 3.34 1.93 -40.69
C LEU A 101 2.54 0.62 -40.74
N ASP A 102 3.09 -0.43 -41.36
CA ASP A 102 2.48 -1.77 -41.41
C ASP A 102 2.55 -2.53 -40.07
N GLN A 103 3.40 -2.08 -39.14
CA GLN A 103 3.59 -2.75 -37.85
C GLN A 103 2.65 -2.25 -36.73
N VAL A 104 1.90 -1.18 -36.97
CA VAL A 104 0.98 -0.60 -35.97
C VAL A 104 -0.31 -1.41 -35.92
N ARG A 105 -0.53 -2.11 -34.81
CA ARG A 105 -1.72 -2.93 -34.58
C ARG A 105 -2.46 -2.43 -33.35
N HIS A 106 -3.78 -2.41 -33.45
CA HIS A 106 -4.63 -2.15 -32.30
C HIS A 106 -4.34 -3.18 -31.20
N VAL A 107 -3.99 -2.69 -30.01
CA VAL A 107 -3.81 -3.52 -28.83
C VAL A 107 -5.03 -3.29 -27.95
N PRO A 108 -5.94 -4.28 -27.82
CA PRO A 108 -7.10 -4.14 -26.96
C PRO A 108 -6.62 -4.04 -25.51
N THR A 109 -7.01 -2.97 -24.83
CA THR A 109 -6.66 -2.70 -23.43
C THR A 109 -7.90 -2.62 -22.57
N PHE A 110 -7.80 -3.05 -21.32
CA PHE A 110 -8.92 -2.98 -20.37
C PHE A 110 -9.35 -1.55 -20.04
N LEU A 111 -8.44 -0.58 -20.19
CA LEU A 111 -8.77 0.85 -20.09
C LEU A 111 -9.31 1.33 -21.44
N ALA A 112 -10.55 1.81 -21.44
CA ALA A 112 -11.22 2.33 -22.63
C ALA A 112 -10.44 3.51 -23.23
N GLU A 113 -9.88 4.37 -22.39
CA GLU A 113 -9.10 5.53 -22.82
C GLU A 113 -7.84 5.12 -23.62
N LEU A 114 -7.18 4.05 -23.17
CA LEU A 114 -5.98 3.55 -23.83
C LEU A 114 -6.32 2.76 -25.10
N ASN A 115 -7.50 2.16 -25.15
CA ASN A 115 -8.05 1.48 -26.31
C ASN A 115 -8.35 2.50 -27.43
N ASP A 116 -9.03 3.59 -27.08
CA ASP A 116 -9.35 4.70 -27.98
C ASP A 116 -8.06 5.34 -28.52
N PHE A 117 -7.04 5.50 -27.66
CA PHE A 117 -5.73 6.00 -28.10
C PHE A 117 -5.03 5.02 -29.06
N SER A 118 -5.06 3.71 -28.80
CA SER A 118 -4.51 2.71 -29.71
C SER A 118 -5.22 2.72 -31.07
N GLU A 119 -6.55 2.92 -31.08
CA GLU A 119 -7.31 3.05 -32.31
C GLU A 119 -6.97 4.32 -33.08
N ALA A 120 -6.83 5.46 -32.39
CA ALA A 120 -6.39 6.72 -32.99
C ALA A 120 -4.98 6.60 -33.62
N LEU A 121 -4.03 5.94 -32.94
CA LEU A 121 -2.69 5.65 -33.47
C LEU A 121 -2.75 4.82 -34.76
N LYS A 122 -3.60 3.79 -34.80
CA LYS A 122 -3.80 2.97 -36.00
C LYS A 122 -4.37 3.78 -37.16
N ARG A 123 -5.36 4.64 -36.89
CA ARG A 123 -5.94 5.54 -37.91
C ARG A 123 -4.90 6.52 -38.45
N MET A 124 -4.05 7.07 -37.57
CA MET A 124 -2.94 7.96 -37.95
C MET A 124 -1.92 7.25 -38.84
N ALA A 125 -1.49 6.03 -38.47
CA ALA A 125 -0.55 5.25 -39.26
C ALA A 125 -1.11 4.92 -40.67
N GLY A 126 -2.39 4.55 -40.75
CA GLY A 126 -3.07 4.31 -42.02
C GLY A 126 -3.17 5.56 -42.89
N GLY A 127 -3.51 6.71 -42.30
CA GLY A 127 -3.54 7.99 -43.00
C GLY A 127 -2.17 8.39 -43.55
N LEU A 128 -1.13 8.27 -42.73
CA LEU A 128 0.25 8.58 -43.14
C LEU A 128 0.76 7.64 -44.24
N SER A 129 0.36 6.36 -44.22
CA SER A 129 0.70 5.38 -45.26
C SER A 129 0.02 5.72 -46.58
N ALA A 130 -1.23 6.19 -46.54
CA ALA A 130 -1.93 6.67 -47.72
C ALA A 130 -1.26 7.92 -48.31
N PHE A 131 -0.80 8.87 -47.48
CA PHE A 131 -0.03 10.04 -47.95
C PHE A 131 1.32 9.64 -48.55
N ALA A 132 2.02 8.68 -47.95
CA ALA A 132 3.30 8.17 -48.45
C ALA A 132 3.20 7.52 -49.84
N LYS A 133 2.01 7.06 -50.27
CA LYS A 133 1.80 6.56 -51.66
C LYS A 133 1.81 7.67 -52.71
N TYR A 134 1.58 8.91 -52.33
CA TYR A 134 1.49 10.05 -53.26
C TYR A 134 2.69 11.01 -53.18
N MET A 135 3.65 10.78 -52.26
CA MET A 135 4.92 11.52 -52.17
C MET A 135 6.12 10.56 -52.17
N PRO A 136 7.24 10.89 -52.85
CA PRO A 136 8.47 10.09 -52.79
C PRO A 136 8.95 9.98 -51.33
N LEU A 137 9.20 8.75 -50.85
CA LEU A 137 9.62 8.46 -49.47
C LEU A 137 10.89 9.24 -49.05
N ASP A 138 11.69 9.67 -50.02
CA ASP A 138 12.93 10.43 -49.83
C ASP A 138 12.69 11.87 -49.35
N VAL A 139 11.49 12.43 -49.53
CA VAL A 139 11.14 13.80 -49.11
C VAL A 139 10.52 13.85 -47.70
N VAL A 140 9.89 12.76 -47.24
CA VAL A 140 9.10 12.77 -45.99
C VAL A 140 9.91 12.34 -44.76
N ARG A 141 10.92 11.48 -44.95
CA ARG A 141 11.84 11.07 -43.86
C ARG A 141 12.56 12.25 -43.19
N PRO A 142 13.09 13.25 -43.93
CA PRO A 142 13.71 14.42 -43.33
C PRO A 142 12.74 15.31 -42.53
N LEU A 143 11.48 15.43 -42.98
CA LEU A 143 10.47 16.30 -42.36
C LEU A 143 9.98 15.80 -40.99
N VAL A 144 9.96 14.49 -40.77
CA VAL A 144 9.59 13.90 -39.47
C VAL A 144 10.81 13.70 -38.56
N ALA A 145 12.00 13.53 -39.13
CA ALA A 145 13.26 13.46 -38.38
C ALA A 145 13.77 14.83 -37.88
N GLY A 146 13.01 15.91 -38.06
CA GLY A 146 13.38 17.25 -37.60
C GLY A 146 14.47 17.93 -38.44
N GLY A 147 14.59 17.55 -39.72
CA GLY A 147 15.53 18.15 -40.65
C GLY A 147 14.85 19.08 -41.64
N LEU A 148 14.37 20.23 -41.15
CA LEU A 148 14.40 21.58 -41.76
C LEU A 148 13.86 22.62 -40.76
#